data_AF-A0A482VJF1-F1
#
_entry.id   AF-A0A482VJF1-F1
#
_cell.length_a   1.000
_cell.length_b   1.000
_cell.length_c   1.000
_cell.angle_alpha   90.00
_cell.angle_beta   90.00
_cell.angle_gamma   90.00
#
_symmetry.space_group_name_H-M   'P 1'
#
loop_
_entity.id
_entity.type
_entity.pdbx_description
1 polymer ?
#
loop_
_entity_poly.entity_id
_entity_poly.type
_entity_poly.pdbx_seq_one_letter_code
_entity_poly.pdbx_strand_id
1 'polypeptide(L)'
;MFIFFFFAVVLAVSIPMLGLFISLFGAFCLSALGIAFPAIMEICVYWPDKLGPFKWILIKDILLVIFGVGGLLAGSYSCISEMVEKFRTGNY
;
A
#
# COMPACT_ATOMS: atom_id res chain seq x y z
N MET A 1 1.71 -14.38 18.61
CA MET A 1 1.92 -13.13 19.37
C MET A 1 3.37 -12.68 19.33
N PHE A 2 4.34 -13.50 19.76
CA PHE A 2 5.78 -13.13 19.75
C PHE A 2 6.36 -12.82 18.37
N ILE A 3 5.93 -13.54 17.33
CA ILE A 3 6.40 -13.30 15.94
C ILE A 3 6.09 -11.89 15.42
N PHE A 4 4.90 -11.36 15.73
CA PHE A 4 4.50 -10.02 15.27
C PHE A 4 5.37 -8.94 15.93
N PHE A 5 5.69 -9.15 17.21
CA PHE A 5 6.54 -8.25 17.98
C PHE A 5 7.97 -8.22 17.43
N PHE A 6 8.58 -9.39 17.18
CA PHE A 6 9.91 -9.47 16.59
C PHE A 6 9.96 -8.83 15.20
N PHE A 7 8.94 -9.04 14.37
CA PHE A 7 8.85 -8.43 13.04
C PHE A 7 8.82 -6.89 13.10
N ALA A 8 8.01 -6.32 14.01
CA ALA A 8 7.95 -4.87 14.22
C ALA A 8 9.31 -4.30 14.69
N VAL A 9 10.03 -5.01 15.56
CA VAL A 9 11.34 -4.57 16.08
C VAL A 9 12.42 -4.61 14.99
N VAL A 10 12.46 -5.66 14.16
CA VAL A 10 13.43 -5.76 13.05
C VAL A 10 13.20 -4.68 11.99
N LEU A 11 11.93 -4.38 11.67
CA LEU A 11 11.58 -3.27 10.79
C LEU A 11 11.96 -1.91 11.40
N ALA A 12 11.78 -1.75 12.71
CA ALA A 12 12.15 -0.53 13.42
C ALA A 12 13.65 -0.26 13.46
N VAL A 13 14.47 -1.31 13.60
CA VAL A 13 15.93 -1.20 13.61
C VAL A 13 16.51 -1.00 12.20
N SER A 14 15.92 -1.59 11.17
CA SER A 14 16.48 -1.56 9.82
C SER A 14 16.26 -0.23 9.08
N ILE A 15 15.28 0.57 9.50
CA ILE A 15 14.81 1.73 8.73
C ILE A 15 14.86 2.98 9.62
N PRO A 16 15.78 3.94 9.38
CA PRO A 16 15.86 5.19 10.14
C PRO A 16 14.64 6.11 9.95
N MET A 17 13.72 5.75 9.04
CA MET A 17 12.54 6.53 8.61
C MET A 17 11.25 5.69 8.69
N LEU A 18 10.99 5.11 9.86
CA LEU A 18 9.85 4.24 10.17
C LEU A 18 8.48 4.82 9.78
N GLY A 19 8.29 6.13 9.93
CA GLY A 19 7.01 6.80 9.68
C GLY A 19 6.53 6.65 8.23
N LEU A 20 7.46 6.64 7.28
CA LEU A 20 7.13 6.53 5.87
C LEU A 20 6.74 5.10 5.48
N PHE A 21 7.39 4.11 6.07
CA PHE A 21 7.08 2.71 5.86
C PHE A 21 5.71 2.34 6.47
N ILE A 22 5.39 2.91 7.63
CA ILE A 22 4.08 2.78 8.27
C ILE A 22 2.97 3.37 7.39
N SER A 23 3.21 4.54 6.79
CA SER A 23 2.24 5.16 5.87
C SER A 23 2.07 4.34 4.58
N LEU A 24 3.15 3.76 4.04
CA LEU A 24 3.12 2.90 2.86
C LEU A 24 2.33 1.60 3.10
N PHE A 25 2.64 0.88 4.17
CA PHE A 25 1.90 -0.34 4.54
C PHE A 25 0.47 -0.03 4.98
N GLY A 26 0.25 1.11 5.64
CA GLY A 26 -1.08 1.59 6.00
C GLY A 26 -1.94 1.84 4.77
N ALA A 27 -1.44 2.60 3.80
CA ALA A 27 -2.15 2.90 2.55
C ALA A 27 -2.37 1.64 1.70
N PHE A 28 -1.39 0.73 1.66
CA PHE A 28 -1.49 -0.56 0.97
C PHE A 28 -2.58 -1.44 1.59
N CYS A 29 -2.55 -1.62 2.92
CA CYS A 29 -3.53 -2.42 3.64
C CYS A 29 -4.92 -1.78 3.61
N LEU A 30 -5.04 -0.45 3.71
CA LEU A 30 -6.31 0.27 3.58
C LEU A 30 -6.91 0.15 2.17
N SER A 31 -6.08 0.15 1.12
CA SER A 31 -6.55 -0.08 -0.25
C SER A 31 -7.01 -1.53 -0.42
N ALA A 32 -6.25 -2.50 0.09
CA ALA A 32 -6.63 -3.90 0.03
C ALA A 32 -7.89 -4.19 0.88
N LEU A 33 -7.98 -3.70 2.11
CA LEU A 33 -9.10 -4.02 2.99
C LEU A 33 -10.33 -3.15 2.71
N GLY A 34 -10.14 -1.85 2.50
CA GLY A 34 -11.23 -0.90 2.28
C GLY A 34 -11.81 -0.94 0.87
N ILE A 35 -10.98 -1.18 -0.14
CA ILE A 35 -11.40 -1.17 -1.56
C ILE A 35 -11.51 -2.58 -2.13
N ALA A 36 -10.62 -3.52 -1.80
CA ALA A 36 -10.73 -4.88 -2.34
C ALA A 36 -11.87 -5.68 -1.69
N PHE A 37 -12.17 -5.48 -0.41
CA PHE A 37 -13.29 -6.16 0.26
C PHE A 37 -14.66 -5.91 -0.40
N PRO A 38 -15.09 -4.66 -0.68
CA PRO A 38 -16.35 -4.41 -1.40
C PRO A 38 -16.30 -4.91 -2.85
N ALA A 39 -15.14 -4.89 -3.52
CA ALA A 39 -15.00 -5.43 -4.87
C ALA A 39 -15.21 -6.96 -4.89
N ILE A 40 -14.65 -7.69 -3.93
CA ILE A 40 -14.82 -9.14 -3.77
C ILE A 40 -16.26 -9.47 -3.39
N MET A 41 -16.87 -8.71 -2.48
CA MET A 41 -18.27 -8.86 -2.10
C MET A 41 -19.22 -8.73 -3.29
N GLU A 42 -19.01 -7.73 -4.15
CA GLU A 42 -19.83 -7.52 -5.34
C GLU A 42 -19.67 -8.67 -6.36
N ILE A 43 -18.46 -9.21 -6.51
CA ILE A 43 -18.19 -10.39 -7.36
C ILE A 43 -18.95 -11.61 -6.85
N CYS A 44 -18.88 -11.88 -5.55
CA CYS A 44 -19.57 -13.02 -4.94
C CYS A 44 -21.09 -12.88 -5.01
N VAL A 45 -21.63 -11.66 -4.84
CA VAL A 45 -23.07 -11.39 -4.88
C VAL A 45 -23.65 -11.49 -6.30
N TYR A 46 -22.89 -11.12 -7.34
CA TYR A 46 -23.40 -11.14 -8.73
C TYR A 46 -23.26 -12.48 -9.46
N TRP A 47 -22.85 -13.54 -8.75
CA TRP A 47 -22.64 -14.88 -9.29
C TRP A 47 -23.91 -15.73 -9.06
N PRO A 48 -24.84 -15.89 -10.03
CA PRO A 48 -24.65 -16.76 -11.21
C PRO A 48 -25.36 -16.35 -12.53
N ASP A 49 -26.10 -15.25 -12.62
CA ASP A 49 -27.13 -15.12 -13.68
C ASP A 49 -26.79 -14.19 -14.87
N LYS A 50 -25.75 -13.35 -14.80
CA LYS A 50 -25.25 -12.63 -15.98
C LYS A 50 -23.74 -12.40 -15.91
N LEU A 51 -22.99 -13.26 -16.59
CA LEU A 51 -21.66 -12.95 -17.12
C LEU A 51 -21.79 -11.81 -18.15
N GLY A 52 -21.91 -10.57 -17.67
CA GLY A 52 -21.93 -9.34 -18.48
C GLY A 52 -22.90 -8.32 -17.91
N PRO A 53 -22.46 -7.10 -17.56
CA PRO A 53 -21.85 -6.17 -18.53
C PRO A 53 -20.66 -5.36 -17.96
N PHE A 54 -19.84 -4.81 -18.87
CA PHE A 54 -19.18 -3.51 -18.62
C PHE A 54 -17.81 -3.48 -17.91
N LYS A 55 -16.95 -4.51 -17.97
CA LYS A 55 -15.53 -4.37 -17.55
C LYS A 55 -15.30 -3.72 -16.16
N TRP A 56 -16.29 -3.69 -15.27
CA TRP A 56 -16.17 -2.98 -13.99
C TRP A 56 -15.14 -3.68 -13.09
N ILE A 57 -15.08 -5.01 -13.15
CA ILE A 57 -14.00 -5.79 -12.51
C ILE A 57 -12.63 -5.32 -13.01
N LEU A 58 -12.46 -5.13 -14.32
CA LEU A 58 -11.21 -4.67 -14.92
C LEU A 58 -10.86 -3.23 -14.54
N ILE A 59 -11.85 -2.35 -14.46
CA ILE A 59 -11.63 -0.95 -14.07
C ILE A 59 -11.27 -0.84 -12.58
N LYS A 60 -11.88 -1.68 -11.74
CA LYS A 60 -11.57 -1.77 -10.30
C LYS A 60 -10.15 -2.31 -10.09
N ASP A 61 -9.76 -3.33 -10.85
CA ASP A 61 -8.41 -3.88 -10.82
C ASP A 61 -7.35 -2.84 -11.24
N ILE A 62 -7.59 -2.12 -12.33
CA ILE A 62 -6.72 -1.02 -12.79
C ILE A 62 -6.63 0.11 -11.77
N LEU A 63 -7.74 0.54 -11.18
CA LEU A 63 -7.73 1.59 -10.14
C LEU A 63 -6.96 1.16 -8.90
N LEU A 64 -7.12 -0.11 -8.48
CA LEU A 64 -6.38 -0.67 -7.35
C LEU A 64 -4.87 -0.68 -7.64
N VAL A 65 -4.46 -1.07 -8.85
CA VAL A 65 -3.06 -1.02 -9.28
C VAL A 65 -2.53 0.41 -9.28
N ILE A 66 -3.28 1.39 -9.81
CA ILE A 66 -2.85 2.81 -9.84
C ILE A 66 -2.70 3.39 -8.43
N PHE A 67 -3.65 3.15 -7.53
CA PHE A 67 -3.56 3.61 -6.14
C PHE A 67 -2.41 2.94 -5.38
N GLY A 68 -2.20 1.63 -5.59
CA GLY A 68 -1.08 0.89 -5.02
C GLY A 68 0.27 1.41 -5.51
N VAL A 69 0.43 1.60 -6.81
CA VAL A 69 1.66 2.13 -7.43
C VAL A 69 1.89 3.59 -7.00
N GLY A 70 0.84 4.41 -6.92
CA GLY A 70 0.94 5.79 -6.43
C GLY A 70 1.44 5.87 -4.98
N GLY A 71 0.94 5.01 -4.10
CA GLY A 71 1.41 4.90 -2.71
C GLY A 71 2.85 4.39 -2.60
N LEU A 72 3.22 3.41 -3.42
CA LEU A 72 4.60 2.89 -3.53
C LEU A 72 5.59 3.95 -4.01
N LEU A 73 5.19 4.72 -5.02
CA LEU A 73 6.00 5.83 -5.54
C LEU A 73 6.14 6.93 -4.49
N ALA A 74 5.06 7.41 -3.89
CA ALA A 74 5.11 8.45 -2.85
C ALA A 74 5.98 8.02 -1.66
N GLY A 75 5.89 6.76 -1.23
CA GLY A 75 6.76 6.21 -0.19
C GLY A 75 8.22 6.04 -0.62
N SER A 76 8.49 5.73 -1.88
CA SER A 76 9.88 5.69 -2.39
C SER A 76 10.46 7.11 -2.49
N TYR A 77 9.66 8.08 -2.96
CA TYR A 77 10.07 9.47 -3.11
C TYR A 77 10.42 10.13 -1.78
N SER A 78 9.62 9.94 -0.74
CA SER A 78 9.91 10.56 0.55
C SER A 78 11.16 9.96 1.22
N CYS A 79 11.46 8.67 1.02
CA CYS A 79 12.71 8.04 1.48
C CYS A 79 13.92 8.68 0.80
N ILE A 80 13.84 8.86 -0.52
CA ILE A 80 14.92 9.47 -1.31
C ILE A 80 15.05 10.96 -0.96
N SER A 81 13.93 11.66 -0.78
CA SER A 81 13.91 13.08 -0.41
C SER A 81 14.55 13.30 0.96
N GLU A 82 14.24 12.48 1.96
CA GLU A 82 14.89 12.59 3.27
C GLU A 82 16.37 12.18 3.23
N MET A 83 16.76 11.17 2.43
CA MET A 83 18.18 10.88 2.20
C MET A 83 18.90 12.06 1.56
N VAL A 84 18.34 12.66 0.51
CA VAL A 84 18.90 13.83 -0.17
C VAL A 84 18.97 15.04 0.77
N GLU A 85 17.95 15.27 1.59
CA GLU A 85 17.92 16.35 2.58
C GLU A 85 19.01 16.16 3.66
N LYS A 86 19.17 14.93 4.18
CA LYS A 86 20.26 14.60 5.11
C LYS A 86 21.64 14.74 4.49
N PHE A 87 21.83 14.33 3.23
CA PHE A 87 23.09 14.54 2.52
C PHE A 87 23.36 16.02 2.22
N ARG A 88 22.33 16.78 1.87
CA ARG A 88 22.43 18.23 1.56
C ARG A 88 22.71 19.08 2.80
N THR A 89 22.25 18.64 3.98
CA THR A 89 22.45 19.37 5.25
C THR A 89 23.83 19.14 5.89
N GLY A 90 24.66 18.26 5.31
CA GLY A 90 26.13 18.30 5.45
C GLY A 90 26.66 18.51 6.87
N ASN A 91 26.18 17.75 7.85
CA ASN A 91 26.80 17.66 9.16
C ASN A 91 27.05 16.20 9.49
N TYR A 92 28.33 15.86 9.56
CA TYR A 92 28.87 14.66 10.20
C TYR A 92 28.30 14.53 11.62
#